data_AF-A0A4V3BS44-F1
#
_entry.id   AF-A0A4V3BS44-F1
#
_cell.length_a   1.000
_cell.length_b   1.000
_cell.length_c   1.000
_cell.angle_alpha   90.00
_cell.angle_beta   90.00
_cell.angle_gamma   90.00
#
_symmetry.space_group_name_H-M   'P 1'
#
loop_
_entity.id
_entity.type
_entity.pdbx_description
1 polymer ?
#
loop_
_entity_poly.entity_id
_entity_poly.type
_entity_poly.pdbx_seq_one_letter_code
_entity_poly.pdbx_strand_id
1 'polypeptide(L)'
;MEWFRQLGRALRNLARIAREQPIWAITALVTSPVALIRHLFGVVVLFLITGLVLGLGVPLILGKLLGLPRDSNIYQIVMMLTGLVIILVTLRALFQPLILRYGGPAGDDTHGSARFATDRETRPLAQNGEGLLIGRDRKSGKLLRYAGPAHLLTIAPTRTGKGVSTIIPNLLDYSGPVVCIDPKGENARITARHRAKFGPVHVLDPFGVTGIASAAFNPLDRLDPAGLDLADDAMTLADALVYDAPGEAGEAHWNEEAKALIAGILLWVACDGQAQGADRTLEAVRDCLTFAPDNFQKMLREMSRSTDARGLIARAANRHLGKSDREAAGVLSAAQRHTHFLDSRRMTAVLGRSDFTFADVKAQATTVYLVLPPDRLATYARWLRLMLAQGLTDLARAPASPARSVLFLLDEFAALGRLEPVERAMGLMAGYGIQLWPILQDVHQLRALYERRAGTFLSNAGVLQIFGVNDHDSAKLVSDLLGQETVVFETMSRAIDSDETGISFGAQHVARPLLTPDEIRTLREDYQLLFLAGQRPIVAAKLKYYADREFAGRFDKA
;
A
#
# COMPACT_ATOMS: atom_id res chain seq x y z
N MET A 1 -14.09 39.87 -18.18
CA MET A 1 -13.42 38.57 -17.88
C MET A 1 -14.20 37.73 -16.86
N GLU A 2 -14.54 38.28 -15.68
CA GLU A 2 -15.26 37.55 -14.62
C GLU A 2 -16.66 37.04 -15.03
N TRP A 3 -17.43 37.86 -15.74
CA TRP A 3 -18.77 37.52 -16.22
C TRP A 3 -18.78 36.28 -17.14
N PHE A 4 -17.82 36.18 -18.06
CA PHE A 4 -17.69 34.99 -18.92
C PHE A 4 -17.34 33.72 -18.13
N ARG A 5 -16.55 33.84 -17.04
CA ARG A 5 -16.27 32.70 -16.15
C ARG A 5 -17.52 32.29 -15.37
N GLN A 6 -18.34 33.25 -14.92
CA GLN A 6 -19.61 32.99 -14.25
C GLN A 6 -20.60 32.29 -15.20
N LEU A 7 -20.70 32.74 -16.46
CA LEU A 7 -21.51 32.10 -17.48
C LEU A 7 -21.06 30.67 -17.77
N GLY A 8 -19.74 30.45 -17.91
CA GLY A 8 -19.17 29.12 -18.08
C GLY A 8 -19.35 28.19 -16.87
N ARG A 9 -19.47 28.73 -15.64
CA ARG A 9 -19.86 27.95 -14.46
C ARG A 9 -21.34 27.59 -14.49
N ALA A 10 -22.20 28.56 -14.80
CA ALA A 10 -23.64 28.36 -14.88
C ALA A 10 -24.04 27.26 -15.88
N LEU A 11 -23.43 27.25 -17.07
CA LEU A 11 -23.67 26.22 -18.09
C LEU A 11 -23.22 24.82 -17.64
N ARG A 12 -22.07 24.73 -16.95
CA ARG A 12 -21.57 23.45 -16.43
C ARG A 12 -22.43 22.91 -15.28
N ASN A 13 -22.87 23.79 -14.38
CA ASN A 13 -23.75 23.43 -13.28
C ASN A 13 -25.12 22.97 -13.80
N LEU A 14 -25.70 23.70 -14.77
CA LEU A 14 -26.95 23.29 -15.42
C LEU A 14 -26.82 21.92 -16.09
N ALA A 15 -25.73 21.67 -16.83
CA ALA A 15 -25.49 20.38 -17.48
C ALA A 15 -25.20 19.24 -16.50
N ARG A 16 -24.75 19.53 -15.28
CA ARG A 16 -24.60 18.56 -14.19
C ARG A 16 -25.96 18.21 -13.59
N ILE A 17 -26.74 19.22 -13.18
CA ILE A 17 -28.07 19.05 -12.59
C ILE A 17 -29.00 18.30 -13.57
N ALA A 18 -28.96 18.64 -14.86
CA ALA A 18 -29.76 17.94 -15.87
C ALA A 18 -29.39 16.45 -16.05
N ARG A 19 -28.14 16.06 -15.75
CA ARG A 19 -27.71 14.66 -15.76
C ARG A 19 -28.09 13.92 -14.47
N GLU A 20 -28.06 14.60 -13.34
CA GLU A 20 -28.40 14.03 -12.03
C GLU A 20 -29.92 13.91 -11.83
N GLN A 21 -30.71 14.82 -12.41
CA GLN A 21 -32.17 14.87 -12.28
C GLN A 21 -32.88 15.00 -13.64
N PRO A 22 -33.06 13.89 -14.39
CA PRO A 22 -33.64 13.92 -15.72
C PRO A 22 -35.12 14.36 -15.72
N ILE A 23 -35.88 14.03 -14.67
CA ILE A 23 -37.29 14.42 -14.53
C ILE A 23 -37.42 15.94 -14.38
N TRP A 24 -36.56 16.56 -13.57
CA TRP A 24 -36.49 18.02 -13.44
C TRP A 24 -36.13 18.69 -14.78
N ALA A 25 -35.16 18.12 -15.51
CA ALA A 25 -34.78 18.66 -16.81
C ALA A 25 -35.94 18.65 -17.82
N ILE A 26 -36.75 17.58 -17.81
CA ILE A 26 -37.94 17.46 -18.65
C ILE A 26 -39.03 18.46 -18.21
N THR A 27 -39.33 18.57 -16.91
CA THR A 27 -40.36 19.51 -16.43
C THR A 27 -39.95 20.97 -16.61
N ALA A 28 -38.66 21.30 -16.42
CA ALA A 28 -38.10 22.60 -16.73
C ALA A 28 -38.22 22.92 -18.22
N LEU A 29 -37.99 21.96 -19.12
CA LEU A 29 -38.15 22.16 -20.57
C LEU A 29 -39.60 22.48 -20.96
N VAL A 30 -40.58 21.85 -20.31
CA VAL A 30 -42.02 22.04 -20.57
C VAL A 30 -42.54 23.36 -20.01
N THR A 31 -42.06 23.80 -18.84
CA THR A 31 -42.55 25.01 -18.15
C THR A 31 -41.77 26.28 -18.48
N SER A 32 -40.53 26.14 -18.99
CA SER A 32 -39.64 27.24 -19.38
C SER A 32 -40.17 28.18 -20.46
N PRO A 33 -40.92 27.76 -21.50
CA PRO A 33 -41.29 28.63 -22.62
C PRO A 33 -42.02 29.91 -22.18
N VAL A 34 -42.92 29.81 -21.20
CA VAL A 34 -43.70 30.95 -20.71
C VAL A 34 -42.83 31.97 -19.95
N ALA A 35 -41.95 31.49 -19.07
CA ALA A 35 -41.03 32.35 -18.33
C ALA A 35 -39.95 32.96 -19.24
N LEU A 36 -39.49 32.19 -20.23
CA LEU A 36 -38.48 32.61 -21.20
C LEU A 36 -39.03 33.71 -22.12
N ILE A 37 -40.28 33.61 -22.58
CA ILE A 37 -40.91 34.63 -23.43
C ILE A 37 -41.01 35.97 -22.69
N ARG A 38 -41.45 35.97 -21.43
CA ARG A 38 -41.52 37.19 -20.61
C ARG A 38 -40.14 37.83 -20.41
N HIS A 39 -39.12 37.02 -20.16
CA HIS A 39 -37.75 37.51 -19.99
C HIS A 39 -37.16 38.05 -21.30
N LEU A 40 -37.31 37.30 -22.40
CA LEU A 40 -36.87 37.71 -23.74
C LEU A 40 -37.51 39.04 -24.15
N PHE A 41 -38.80 39.23 -23.87
CA PHE A 41 -39.48 40.49 -24.12
C PHE A 41 -38.81 41.64 -23.36
N GLY A 42 -38.51 41.47 -22.07
CA GLY A 42 -37.79 42.46 -21.27
C GLY A 42 -36.38 42.79 -21.81
N VAL A 43 -35.65 41.78 -22.30
CA VAL A 43 -34.33 41.96 -22.92
C VAL A 43 -34.43 42.73 -24.24
N VAL A 44 -35.44 42.45 -25.06
CA VAL A 44 -35.71 43.19 -26.30
C VAL A 44 -36.03 44.66 -26.01
N VAL A 45 -36.90 44.92 -25.02
CA VAL A 45 -37.21 46.30 -24.58
C VAL A 45 -35.95 47.02 -24.11
N LEU A 46 -35.10 46.35 -23.31
CA LEU A 46 -33.83 46.93 -22.86
C LEU A 46 -32.87 47.22 -24.02
N PHE A 47 -32.76 46.31 -25.00
CA PHE A 47 -31.94 46.53 -26.20
C PHE A 47 -32.43 47.73 -26.99
N LEU A 48 -33.75 47.86 -27.18
CA LEU A 48 -34.35 48.99 -27.89
C LEU A 48 -34.12 50.32 -27.16
N ILE A 49 -34.33 50.37 -25.85
CA ILE A 49 -34.10 51.58 -25.04
C ILE A 49 -32.61 51.94 -25.04
N THR A 50 -31.73 50.97 -24.77
CA THR A 50 -30.28 51.20 -24.72
C THR A 50 -29.74 51.63 -26.08
N GLY A 51 -30.20 50.97 -27.14
CA GLY A 51 -29.88 51.30 -28.53
C GLY A 51 -30.37 52.68 -28.93
N LEU A 52 -31.57 53.08 -28.50
CA LEU A 52 -32.11 54.42 -28.75
C LEU A 52 -31.31 55.49 -28.00
N VAL A 53 -31.08 55.30 -26.69
CA VAL A 53 -30.41 56.28 -25.82
C VAL A 53 -28.95 56.46 -26.24
N LEU A 54 -28.20 55.36 -26.41
CA LEU A 54 -26.78 55.44 -26.79
C LEU A 54 -26.62 55.74 -28.29
N GLY A 55 -27.45 55.15 -29.13
CA GLY A 55 -27.40 55.32 -30.59
C GLY A 55 -27.83 56.70 -31.07
N LEU A 56 -28.64 57.45 -30.31
CA LEU A 56 -28.95 58.86 -30.59
C LEU A 56 -28.10 59.82 -29.75
N GLY A 57 -27.85 59.49 -28.48
CA GLY A 57 -27.12 60.35 -27.54
C GLY A 57 -25.65 60.50 -27.90
N VAL A 58 -24.96 59.42 -28.25
CA VAL A 58 -23.52 59.47 -28.57
C VAL A 58 -23.25 60.29 -29.85
N PRO A 59 -23.99 60.11 -30.96
CA PRO A 59 -23.86 60.99 -32.13
C PRO A 59 -24.14 62.47 -31.86
N LEU A 60 -25.13 62.77 -31.00
CA LEU A 60 -25.45 64.15 -30.61
C LEU A 60 -24.31 64.79 -29.83
N ILE A 61 -23.73 64.08 -28.87
CA ILE A 61 -22.60 64.56 -28.06
C ILE A 61 -21.36 64.74 -28.94
N LEU A 62 -21.00 63.74 -29.74
CA LEU A 62 -19.82 63.80 -30.59
C LEU A 62 -19.94 64.89 -31.66
N GLY A 63 -21.12 65.03 -32.29
CA GLY A 63 -21.33 65.98 -33.38
C GLY A 63 -21.59 67.41 -32.92
N LYS A 64 -22.55 67.63 -32.00
CA LYS A 64 -22.97 68.99 -31.59
C LYS A 64 -22.17 69.56 -30.42
N LEU A 65 -21.73 68.71 -29.49
CA LEU A 65 -21.06 69.17 -28.27
C LEU A 65 -19.54 69.23 -28.43
N LEU A 66 -18.96 68.25 -29.13
CA LEU A 66 -17.52 68.11 -29.35
C LEU A 66 -17.07 68.51 -30.76
N GLY A 67 -18.00 68.79 -31.67
CA GLY A 67 -17.71 69.27 -33.02
C GLY A 67 -16.99 68.27 -33.93
N LEU A 68 -17.03 66.97 -33.62
CA LEU A 68 -16.29 65.95 -34.37
C LEU A 68 -16.98 65.66 -35.71
N PRO A 69 -16.24 65.72 -36.83
CA PRO A 69 -16.74 65.31 -38.15
C PRO A 69 -17.11 63.81 -38.17
N ARG A 70 -18.19 63.45 -38.87
CA ARG A 70 -18.70 62.07 -38.92
C ARG A 70 -17.75 61.10 -39.64
N ASP A 71 -16.88 61.62 -40.49
CA ASP A 71 -15.83 60.92 -41.23
C ASP A 71 -14.51 60.80 -40.44
N SER A 72 -14.41 61.45 -39.27
CA SER A 72 -13.24 61.30 -38.39
C SER A 72 -13.12 59.86 -37.89
N ASN A 73 -11.89 59.33 -37.94
CA ASN A 73 -11.54 58.03 -37.36
C ASN A 73 -11.99 57.92 -35.89
N ILE A 74 -11.90 59.03 -35.13
CA ILE A 74 -12.30 59.08 -33.72
C ILE A 74 -13.82 58.88 -33.58
N TYR A 75 -14.61 59.54 -34.43
CA TYR A 75 -16.07 59.40 -34.43
C TYR A 75 -16.48 57.94 -34.71
N GLN A 76 -15.88 57.33 -35.72
CA GLN A 76 -16.16 55.95 -36.11
C GLN A 76 -15.76 54.93 -35.02
N ILE A 77 -14.59 55.12 -34.39
CA ILE A 77 -14.14 54.26 -33.28
C ILE A 77 -15.11 54.35 -32.10
N VAL A 78 -15.54 55.54 -31.70
CA VAL A 78 -16.48 55.71 -30.58
C VAL A 78 -17.86 55.11 -30.90
N MET A 79 -18.33 55.26 -32.13
CA MET A 79 -19.59 54.63 -32.57
C MET A 79 -19.50 53.09 -32.58
N MET A 80 -18.37 52.52 -33.03
CA MET A 80 -18.13 51.08 -32.97
C MET A 80 -18.09 50.56 -31.52
N LEU A 81 -17.40 51.27 -30.62
CA LEU A 81 -17.37 50.93 -29.20
C LEU A 81 -18.76 51.04 -28.56
N THR A 82 -19.57 52.01 -28.97
CA THR A 82 -20.95 52.17 -28.50
C THR A 82 -21.81 50.98 -28.94
N GLY A 83 -21.70 50.55 -30.19
CA GLY A 83 -22.34 49.33 -30.69
C GLY A 83 -21.92 48.08 -29.88
N LEU A 84 -20.62 47.95 -29.60
CA LEU A 84 -20.10 46.86 -28.77
C LEU A 84 -20.69 46.89 -27.35
N VAL A 85 -20.82 48.06 -26.73
CA VAL A 85 -21.42 48.21 -25.40
C VAL A 85 -22.90 47.80 -25.40
N ILE A 86 -23.68 48.23 -26.39
CA ILE A 86 -25.09 47.83 -26.53
C ILE A 86 -25.21 46.31 -26.62
N ILE A 87 -24.36 45.66 -27.43
CA ILE A 87 -24.31 44.21 -27.57
C ILE A 87 -23.96 43.55 -26.24
N LEU A 88 -22.91 44.02 -25.55
CA LEU A 88 -22.46 43.45 -24.28
C LEU A 88 -23.49 43.60 -23.16
N VAL A 89 -24.18 44.74 -23.06
CA VAL A 89 -25.24 44.97 -22.08
C VAL A 89 -26.42 44.03 -22.33
N THR A 90 -26.79 43.85 -23.60
CA THR A 90 -27.91 42.98 -23.99
C THR A 90 -27.57 41.51 -23.76
N LEU A 91 -26.36 41.09 -24.12
CA LEU A 91 -25.84 39.76 -23.85
C LEU A 91 -25.79 39.49 -22.33
N ARG A 92 -25.37 40.49 -21.55
CA ARG A 92 -25.37 40.39 -20.09
C ARG A 92 -26.77 40.21 -19.52
N ALA A 93 -27.73 41.02 -19.96
CA ALA A 93 -29.12 40.92 -19.52
C ALA A 93 -29.75 39.57 -19.87
N LEU A 94 -29.48 39.05 -21.07
CA LEU A 94 -29.99 37.77 -21.56
C LEU A 94 -29.55 36.58 -20.69
N PHE A 95 -28.29 36.57 -20.24
CA PHE A 95 -27.76 35.47 -19.44
C PHE A 95 -27.71 35.74 -17.93
N GLN A 96 -28.14 36.92 -17.48
CA GLN A 96 -28.15 37.29 -16.06
C GLN A 96 -28.95 36.30 -15.18
N PRO A 97 -30.17 35.85 -15.54
CA PRO A 97 -30.92 34.92 -14.71
C PRO A 97 -30.25 33.54 -14.63
N LEU A 98 -29.64 33.09 -15.72
CA LEU A 98 -28.88 31.85 -15.76
C LEU A 98 -27.68 31.91 -14.81
N ILE A 99 -26.96 33.05 -14.79
CA ILE A 99 -25.82 33.26 -13.90
C ILE A 99 -26.26 33.40 -12.44
N LEU A 100 -27.36 34.09 -12.15
CA LEU A 100 -27.86 34.23 -10.78
C LEU A 100 -28.36 32.88 -10.22
N ARG A 101 -28.97 32.05 -11.06
CA ARG A 101 -29.55 30.77 -10.64
C ARG A 101 -28.55 29.61 -10.61
N TYR A 102 -27.58 29.58 -11.53
CA TYR A 102 -26.64 28.46 -11.68
C TYR A 102 -25.18 28.88 -11.64
N GLY A 103 -24.87 30.18 -11.65
CA GLY A 103 -23.50 30.72 -11.64
C GLY A 103 -22.88 30.83 -10.25
N GLY A 104 -23.58 30.36 -9.20
CA GLY A 104 -22.99 30.11 -7.89
C GLY A 104 -21.78 29.16 -7.94
N PRO A 105 -20.95 29.10 -6.89
CA PRO A 105 -19.84 28.16 -6.80
C PRO A 105 -20.33 26.74 -7.12
N ALA A 106 -19.65 26.05 -8.03
CA ALA A 106 -20.02 24.70 -8.42
C ALA A 106 -19.82 23.78 -7.22
N GLY A 107 -20.92 23.34 -6.57
CA GLY A 107 -20.87 22.37 -5.46
C GLY A 107 -19.70 22.63 -4.52
N ASP A 108 -19.82 23.71 -3.74
CA ASP A 108 -18.73 24.18 -2.91
C ASP A 108 -18.27 23.02 -2.01
N ASP A 109 -17.01 22.58 -2.16
CA ASP A 109 -16.40 21.51 -1.36
C ASP A 109 -16.15 22.00 0.09
N THR A 110 -17.06 22.81 0.63
CA THR A 110 -16.95 23.55 1.89
C THR A 110 -16.61 22.63 3.05
N HIS A 111 -17.13 21.40 3.02
CA HIS A 111 -16.93 20.40 4.05
C HIS A 111 -16.01 19.25 3.62
N GLY A 112 -15.58 19.22 2.35
CA GLY A 112 -14.71 18.20 1.81
C GLY A 112 -15.02 17.86 0.35
N SER A 113 -13.98 17.42 -0.35
CA SER A 113 -14.00 17.06 -1.79
C SER A 113 -13.74 15.58 -2.02
N ALA A 114 -13.97 14.72 -1.02
CA ALA A 114 -13.76 13.29 -1.17
C ALA A 114 -14.67 12.72 -2.25
N ARG A 115 -14.11 11.89 -3.12
CA ARG A 115 -14.83 11.16 -4.15
C ARG A 115 -14.01 9.96 -4.59
N PHE A 116 -14.67 8.96 -5.15
CA PHE A 116 -13.98 7.85 -5.80
C PHE A 116 -13.31 8.28 -7.11
N ALA A 117 -12.29 7.53 -7.49
CA ALA A 117 -11.59 7.72 -8.75
C ALA A 117 -12.52 7.50 -9.95
N THR A 118 -12.33 8.33 -10.96
CA THR A 118 -12.97 8.22 -12.28
C THR A 118 -12.20 7.25 -13.18
N ASP A 119 -12.83 6.82 -14.27
CA ASP A 119 -12.23 5.88 -15.22
C ASP A 119 -10.96 6.43 -15.84
N ARG A 120 -10.88 7.76 -16.01
CA ARG A 120 -9.67 8.43 -16.49
C ARG A 120 -8.52 8.31 -15.48
N GLU A 121 -8.83 8.37 -14.19
CA GLU A 121 -7.86 8.25 -13.10
C GLU A 121 -7.43 6.79 -12.86
N THR A 122 -8.31 5.81 -13.09
CA THR A 122 -7.97 4.38 -12.98
C THR A 122 -7.32 3.80 -14.24
N ARG A 123 -7.50 4.43 -15.40
CA ARG A 123 -6.98 3.97 -16.70
C ARG A 123 -5.48 3.65 -16.70
N PRO A 124 -4.57 4.43 -16.08
CA PRO A 124 -3.14 4.10 -16.05
C PRO A 124 -2.87 2.74 -15.39
N LEU A 125 -3.60 2.41 -14.32
CA LEU A 125 -3.50 1.12 -13.63
C LEU A 125 -4.00 -0.04 -14.50
N ALA A 126 -4.89 0.23 -15.46
CA ALA A 126 -5.47 -0.78 -16.35
C ALA A 126 -4.71 -0.97 -17.68
N GLN A 127 -3.73 -0.12 -17.98
CA GLN A 127 -2.97 -0.14 -19.23
C GLN A 127 -1.55 -0.71 -19.06
N ASN A 128 -0.96 -0.56 -17.89
CA ASN A 128 0.36 -1.09 -17.59
C ASN A 128 0.28 -2.61 -17.51
N GLY A 129 0.80 -3.33 -18.51
CA GLY A 129 0.80 -4.80 -18.54
C GLY A 129 1.72 -5.45 -17.51
N GLU A 130 2.45 -4.66 -16.73
CA GLU A 130 3.42 -5.09 -15.73
C GLU A 130 3.04 -4.57 -14.33
N GLY A 131 3.54 -5.24 -13.29
CA GLY A 131 3.29 -4.89 -11.88
C GLY A 131 2.31 -5.84 -11.20
N LEU A 132 2.08 -5.58 -9.91
CA LEU A 132 1.29 -6.41 -9.02
C LEU A 132 -0.20 -6.20 -9.25
N LEU A 133 -0.96 -7.29 -9.33
CA LEU A 133 -2.41 -7.27 -9.46
C LEU A 133 -3.05 -6.78 -8.16
N ILE A 134 -3.75 -5.64 -8.23
CA ILE A 134 -4.43 -5.02 -7.08
C ILE A 134 -5.96 -5.11 -7.18
N GLY A 135 -6.50 -5.59 -8.30
CA GLY A 135 -7.93 -5.85 -8.46
C GLY A 135 -8.37 -5.80 -9.92
N ARG A 136 -9.67 -5.64 -10.12
CA ARG A 136 -10.28 -5.44 -11.44
C ARG A 136 -11.14 -4.18 -11.43
N ASP A 137 -11.03 -3.38 -12.47
CA ASP A 137 -11.93 -2.26 -12.66
C ASP A 137 -13.36 -2.76 -12.89
N ARG A 138 -14.30 -2.27 -12.08
CA ARG A 138 -15.71 -2.66 -12.12
C ARG A 138 -16.40 -2.26 -13.43
N LYS A 139 -15.92 -1.18 -14.07
CA LYS A 139 -16.57 -0.60 -15.24
C LYS A 139 -16.02 -1.19 -16.53
N SER A 140 -14.69 -1.21 -16.69
CA SER A 140 -14.06 -1.74 -17.90
C SER A 140 -13.79 -3.25 -17.87
N GLY A 141 -13.85 -3.89 -16.69
CA GLY A 141 -13.51 -5.30 -16.51
C GLY A 141 -12.01 -5.61 -16.62
N LYS A 142 -11.17 -4.59 -16.80
CA LYS A 142 -9.70 -4.74 -16.94
C LYS A 142 -9.02 -4.94 -15.59
N LEU A 143 -7.93 -5.70 -15.60
CA LEU A 143 -7.08 -5.87 -14.44
C LEU A 143 -6.41 -4.55 -14.06
N LEU A 144 -6.38 -4.24 -12.77
CA LEU A 144 -5.68 -3.09 -12.20
C LEU A 144 -4.34 -3.57 -11.66
N ARG A 145 -3.26 -2.89 -12.07
CA ARG A 145 -1.89 -3.23 -11.75
C ARG A 145 -1.15 -2.07 -11.10
N TYR A 146 -0.39 -2.38 -10.05
CA TYR A 146 0.51 -1.45 -9.39
C TYR A 146 1.96 -1.77 -9.78
N ALA A 147 2.57 -0.86 -10.55
CA ALA A 147 3.95 -0.96 -10.99
C ALA A 147 4.92 -0.07 -10.18
N GLY A 148 4.43 0.57 -9.10
CA GLY A 148 5.28 1.43 -8.27
C GLY A 148 6.22 0.60 -7.37
N PRO A 149 7.31 1.21 -6.86
CA PRO A 149 8.31 0.51 -6.04
C PRO A 149 7.92 0.41 -4.56
N ALA A 150 6.87 1.11 -4.12
CA ALA A 150 6.50 1.13 -2.72
C ALA A 150 5.88 -0.20 -2.27
N HIS A 151 5.79 -0.37 -0.96
CA HIS A 151 5.23 -1.56 -0.33
C HIS A 151 3.71 -1.60 -0.44
N LEU A 152 3.14 -2.78 -0.22
CA LEU A 152 1.70 -3.00 -0.25
C LEU A 152 1.24 -3.50 1.12
N LEU A 153 0.02 -3.14 1.50
CA LEU A 153 -0.58 -3.61 2.73
C LEU A 153 -2.01 -4.08 2.42
N THR A 154 -2.33 -5.32 2.76
CA THR A 154 -3.70 -5.83 2.60
C THR A 154 -4.30 -6.10 3.96
N ILE A 155 -5.47 -5.51 4.22
CA ILE A 155 -6.32 -5.83 5.37
C ILE A 155 -7.52 -6.62 4.84
N ALA A 156 -7.55 -7.90 5.18
CA ALA A 156 -8.53 -8.85 4.70
C ALA A 156 -8.95 -9.80 5.84
N PRO A 157 -10.15 -9.60 6.43
CA PRO A 157 -10.67 -10.47 7.48
C PRO A 157 -10.71 -11.95 7.07
N THR A 158 -10.84 -12.83 8.05
CA THR A 158 -10.93 -14.27 7.78
C THR A 158 -12.08 -14.58 6.81
N ARG A 159 -11.85 -15.56 5.93
CA ARG A 159 -12.81 -16.01 4.90
C ARG A 159 -13.23 -14.97 3.84
N THR A 160 -12.56 -13.82 3.74
CA THR A 160 -12.84 -12.81 2.69
C THR A 160 -12.16 -13.07 1.33
N GLY A 161 -11.45 -14.20 1.21
CA GLY A 161 -10.83 -14.64 -0.04
C GLY A 161 -9.46 -14.01 -0.36
N LYS A 162 -8.66 -13.62 0.66
CA LYS A 162 -7.31 -13.05 0.46
C LYS A 162 -6.40 -13.93 -0.41
N GLY A 163 -6.40 -15.25 -0.17
CA GLY A 163 -5.66 -16.23 -0.97
C GLY A 163 -6.16 -16.24 -2.42
N VAL A 164 -7.48 -16.29 -2.59
CA VAL A 164 -8.17 -16.37 -3.87
C VAL A 164 -7.98 -15.13 -4.74
N SER A 165 -7.96 -13.95 -4.13
CA SER A 165 -8.16 -12.68 -4.84
C SER A 165 -6.91 -11.82 -4.91
N THR A 166 -5.93 -12.05 -4.02
CA THR A 166 -4.68 -11.28 -3.97
C THR A 166 -3.47 -12.19 -4.11
N ILE A 167 -3.31 -13.19 -3.23
CA ILE A 167 -2.06 -13.96 -3.12
C ILE A 167 -1.82 -14.83 -4.36
N ILE A 168 -2.72 -15.78 -4.62
CA ILE A 168 -2.58 -16.75 -5.71
C ILE A 168 -2.56 -16.04 -7.07
N PRO A 169 -3.46 -15.09 -7.38
CA PRO A 169 -3.38 -14.32 -8.63
C PRO A 169 -2.02 -13.69 -8.87
N ASN A 170 -1.41 -13.08 -7.85
CA ASN A 170 -0.09 -12.46 -7.99
C ASN A 170 1.03 -13.49 -8.16
N LEU A 171 0.99 -14.61 -7.43
CA LEU A 171 1.96 -15.69 -7.63
C LEU A 171 1.88 -16.26 -9.06
N LEU A 172 0.69 -16.36 -9.64
CA LEU A 172 0.47 -16.87 -11.00
C LEU A 172 0.79 -15.88 -12.12
N ASP A 173 0.99 -14.60 -11.83
CA ASP A 173 1.09 -13.55 -12.85
C ASP A 173 2.38 -12.72 -12.75
N TYR A 174 2.84 -12.43 -11.53
CA TYR A 174 4.03 -11.61 -11.31
C TYR A 174 5.30 -12.33 -11.74
N SER A 175 5.85 -12.04 -12.92
CA SER A 175 7.03 -12.75 -13.44
C SER A 175 8.36 -12.44 -12.74
N GLY A 176 8.35 -11.61 -11.68
CA GLY A 176 9.54 -11.29 -10.90
C GLY A 176 9.79 -12.30 -9.77
N PRO A 177 10.91 -12.17 -9.05
CA PRO A 177 11.25 -13.04 -7.93
C PRO A 177 10.34 -12.84 -6.72
N VAL A 178 10.11 -13.92 -5.97
CA VAL A 178 9.17 -13.94 -4.84
C VAL A 178 9.75 -14.70 -3.66
N VAL A 179 9.66 -14.13 -2.46
CA VAL A 179 9.79 -14.85 -1.18
C VAL A 179 8.42 -14.85 -0.52
N CYS A 180 7.80 -16.03 -0.40
CA CYS A 180 6.44 -16.19 0.10
C CYS A 180 6.45 -16.96 1.42
N ILE A 181 5.95 -16.33 2.49
CA ILE A 181 5.59 -17.07 3.70
C ILE A 181 4.22 -17.69 3.47
N ASP A 182 4.14 -19.01 3.64
CA ASP A 182 2.96 -19.81 3.33
C ASP A 182 2.66 -20.74 4.51
N PRO A 183 1.99 -20.27 5.56
CA PRO A 183 1.77 -21.06 6.76
C PRO A 183 1.01 -22.37 6.50
N LYS A 184 0.18 -22.44 5.46
CA LYS A 184 -0.65 -23.63 5.16
C LYS A 184 -0.10 -24.51 4.04
N GLY A 185 0.99 -24.09 3.38
CA GLY A 185 1.50 -24.74 2.18
C GLY A 185 0.56 -24.63 0.96
N GLU A 186 -0.54 -23.88 1.07
CA GLU A 186 -1.56 -23.77 0.03
C GLU A 186 -1.03 -22.99 -1.17
N ASN A 187 -0.29 -21.91 -0.92
CA ASN A 187 0.28 -21.09 -1.98
C ASN A 187 1.28 -21.90 -2.81
N ALA A 188 2.16 -22.65 -2.16
CA ALA A 188 3.12 -23.53 -2.81
C ALA A 188 2.41 -24.62 -3.63
N ARG A 189 1.48 -25.38 -3.02
CA ARG A 189 0.74 -26.46 -3.71
C ARG A 189 0.02 -25.97 -4.97
N ILE A 190 -0.59 -24.79 -4.91
CA ILE A 190 -1.41 -24.26 -6.00
C ILE A 190 -0.55 -23.65 -7.12
N THR A 191 0.60 -23.04 -6.78
CA THR A 191 1.31 -22.15 -7.72
C THR A 191 2.72 -22.58 -8.10
N ALA A 192 3.38 -23.47 -7.35
CA ALA A 192 4.79 -23.83 -7.57
C ALA A 192 5.08 -24.32 -9.00
N ARG A 193 4.23 -25.18 -9.58
CA ARG A 193 4.38 -25.65 -10.97
C ARG A 193 4.39 -24.51 -11.98
N HIS A 194 3.55 -23.51 -11.79
CA HIS A 194 3.48 -22.37 -12.69
C HIS A 194 4.63 -21.41 -12.49
N ARG A 195 5.01 -21.18 -11.23
CA ARG A 195 6.19 -20.39 -10.87
C ARG A 195 7.46 -20.93 -11.52
N ALA A 196 7.58 -22.25 -11.65
CA ALA A 196 8.71 -22.91 -12.32
C ALA A 196 8.86 -22.51 -13.80
N LYS A 197 7.85 -21.87 -14.42
CA LYS A 197 7.95 -21.29 -15.77
C LYS A 197 8.63 -19.92 -15.79
N PHE A 198 8.67 -19.20 -14.67
CA PHE A 198 9.33 -17.90 -14.54
C PHE A 198 10.79 -18.04 -14.12
N GLY A 199 11.09 -19.01 -13.25
CA GLY A 199 12.43 -19.24 -12.71
C GLY A 199 12.44 -20.42 -11.74
N PRO A 200 13.59 -20.72 -11.10
CA PRO A 200 13.70 -21.80 -10.12
C PRO A 200 12.71 -21.64 -8.95
N VAL A 201 12.24 -22.76 -8.39
CA VAL A 201 11.30 -22.77 -7.27
C VAL A 201 11.88 -23.63 -6.15
N HIS A 202 12.00 -23.04 -4.97
CA HIS A 202 12.45 -23.71 -3.76
C HIS A 202 11.33 -23.66 -2.73
N VAL A 203 10.96 -24.81 -2.19
CA VAL A 203 9.97 -24.92 -1.11
C VAL A 203 10.71 -25.41 0.13
N LEU A 204 10.82 -24.59 1.17
CA LEU A 204 11.37 -25.02 2.45
C LEU A 204 10.19 -25.41 3.34
N ASP A 205 10.03 -26.71 3.55
CA ASP A 205 8.90 -27.33 4.25
C ASP A 205 9.42 -28.43 5.18
N PRO A 206 9.95 -28.07 6.37
CA PRO A 206 10.54 -29.04 7.31
C PRO A 206 9.55 -30.11 7.78
N PHE A 207 8.25 -29.84 7.69
CA PHE A 207 7.18 -30.74 8.15
C PHE A 207 6.49 -31.51 7.02
N GLY A 208 6.82 -31.22 5.75
CA GLY A 208 6.30 -31.93 4.58
C GLY A 208 4.80 -31.72 4.34
N VAL A 209 4.24 -30.58 4.75
CA VAL A 209 2.80 -30.28 4.64
C VAL A 209 2.35 -30.08 3.18
N THR A 210 3.25 -29.63 2.32
CA THR A 210 2.98 -29.44 0.89
C THR A 210 2.99 -30.74 0.09
N GLY A 211 3.70 -31.77 0.56
CA GLY A 211 4.02 -32.95 -0.23
C GLY A 211 5.06 -32.71 -1.34
N ILE A 212 5.61 -31.50 -1.45
CA ILE A 212 6.69 -31.14 -2.39
C ILE A 212 8.03 -31.42 -1.70
N ALA A 213 9.03 -31.87 -2.46
CA ALA A 213 10.38 -32.10 -1.94
C ALA A 213 10.96 -30.80 -1.35
N SER A 214 11.37 -30.85 -0.08
CA SER A 214 11.89 -29.67 0.61
C SER A 214 13.30 -29.33 0.14
N ALA A 215 13.48 -28.09 -0.28
CA ALA A 215 14.78 -27.44 -0.39
C ALA A 215 15.36 -27.14 1.01
N ALA A 216 16.61 -26.72 1.03
CA ALA A 216 17.33 -26.28 2.22
C ALA A 216 18.14 -25.00 1.94
N PHE A 217 18.40 -24.24 3.00
CA PHE A 217 19.25 -23.05 2.99
C PHE A 217 20.09 -23.01 4.26
N ASN A 218 21.42 -23.00 4.13
CA ASN A 218 22.33 -22.91 5.26
C ASN A 218 22.74 -21.45 5.51
N PRO A 219 22.31 -20.82 6.61
CA PRO A 219 22.63 -19.42 6.90
C PRO A 219 24.12 -19.17 7.15
N LEU A 220 24.92 -20.20 7.44
CA LEU A 220 26.37 -20.07 7.66
C LEU A 220 27.17 -19.98 6.36
N ASP A 221 26.61 -20.37 5.22
CA ASP A 221 27.32 -20.35 3.93
C ASP A 221 27.70 -18.92 3.50
N ARG A 222 27.00 -17.91 4.03
CA ARG A 222 27.32 -16.49 3.79
C ARG A 222 28.56 -16.01 4.54
N LEU A 223 28.96 -16.71 5.61
CA LEU A 223 30.10 -16.30 6.42
C LEU A 223 31.37 -16.67 5.67
N ASP A 224 31.99 -15.68 5.04
CA ASP A 224 33.30 -15.81 4.41
C ASP A 224 34.41 -15.58 5.46
N PRO A 225 35.19 -16.60 5.86
CA PRO A 225 36.27 -16.45 6.83
C PRO A 225 37.35 -15.43 6.42
N ALA A 226 37.49 -15.16 5.12
CA ALA A 226 38.41 -14.17 4.58
C ALA A 226 37.77 -12.77 4.37
N GLY A 227 36.45 -12.66 4.53
CA GLY A 227 35.69 -11.46 4.27
C GLY A 227 35.93 -10.35 5.31
N LEU A 228 35.91 -9.10 4.85
CA LEU A 228 36.03 -7.93 5.74
C LEU A 228 34.82 -7.79 6.67
N ASP A 229 33.64 -8.21 6.20
CA ASP A 229 32.35 -8.06 6.89
C ASP A 229 32.03 -9.24 7.82
N LEU A 230 32.95 -10.22 7.97
CA LEU A 230 32.73 -11.46 8.71
C LEU A 230 32.19 -11.23 10.14
N ALA A 231 32.72 -10.23 10.84
CA ALA A 231 32.29 -9.87 12.19
C ALA A 231 30.83 -9.39 12.22
N ASP A 232 30.50 -8.45 11.34
CA ASP A 232 29.18 -7.84 11.23
C ASP A 232 28.15 -8.86 10.75
N ASP A 233 28.57 -9.77 9.89
CA ASP A 233 27.75 -10.86 9.40
C ASP A 233 27.45 -11.90 10.48
N ALA A 234 28.45 -12.34 11.25
CA ALA A 234 28.20 -13.23 12.38
C ALA A 234 27.28 -12.59 13.43
N MET A 235 27.45 -11.29 13.72
CA MET A 235 26.57 -10.58 14.64
C MET A 235 25.15 -10.45 14.09
N THR A 236 24.99 -10.14 12.80
CA THR A 236 23.69 -10.06 12.15
C THR A 236 22.95 -11.41 12.17
N LEU A 237 23.65 -12.55 12.06
CA LEU A 237 23.06 -13.87 12.28
C LEU A 237 22.60 -14.04 13.73
N ALA A 238 23.45 -13.69 14.70
CA ALA A 238 23.13 -13.82 16.12
C ALA A 238 21.89 -12.97 16.50
N ASP A 239 21.80 -11.72 15.99
CA ASP A 239 20.65 -10.83 16.17
C ASP A 239 19.36 -11.38 15.54
N ALA A 240 19.48 -12.15 14.46
CA ALA A 240 18.32 -12.78 13.83
C ALA A 240 17.81 -13.99 14.64
N LEU A 241 18.71 -14.71 15.35
CA LEU A 241 18.41 -15.86 16.18
C LEU A 241 17.86 -15.48 17.56
N VAL A 242 18.41 -14.44 18.17
CA VAL A 242 18.02 -13.97 19.51
C VAL A 242 16.86 -12.99 19.39
N TYR A 243 15.73 -13.33 20.03
CA TYR A 243 14.52 -12.52 20.00
C TYR A 243 14.27 -11.84 21.34
N ASP A 244 14.20 -10.51 21.33
CA ASP A 244 13.79 -9.72 22.48
C ASP A 244 12.28 -9.47 22.42
N ALA A 245 11.51 -10.18 23.26
CA ALA A 245 10.06 -10.00 23.31
C ALA A 245 9.71 -8.63 23.94
N PRO A 246 8.72 -7.89 23.39
CA PRO A 246 8.22 -6.68 24.01
C PRO A 246 7.77 -6.94 25.46
N GLY A 247 8.24 -6.13 26.40
CA GLY A 247 7.90 -6.27 27.84
C GLY A 247 8.92 -7.04 28.68
N GLU A 248 9.89 -7.73 28.06
CA GLU A 248 10.95 -8.47 28.76
C GLU A 248 12.23 -7.63 28.99
N ALA A 249 12.09 -6.39 29.49
CA ALA A 249 13.23 -5.48 29.67
C ALA A 249 14.33 -6.04 30.59
N GLY A 250 13.96 -6.93 31.53
CA GLY A 250 14.90 -7.62 32.42
C GLY A 250 15.77 -8.68 31.72
N GLU A 251 15.37 -9.17 30.54
CA GLU A 251 16.12 -10.15 29.77
C GLU A 251 17.14 -9.52 28.81
N ALA A 252 17.04 -8.21 28.56
CA ALA A 252 17.83 -7.52 27.53
C ALA A 252 19.34 -7.71 27.72
N HIS A 253 19.85 -7.57 28.94
CA HIS A 253 21.27 -7.80 29.22
C HIS A 253 21.72 -9.23 28.88
N TRP A 254 20.92 -10.23 29.28
CA TRP A 254 21.22 -11.64 29.02
C TRP A 254 21.16 -11.97 27.53
N ASN A 255 20.20 -11.40 26.81
CA ASN A 255 20.06 -11.58 25.37
C ASN A 255 21.20 -10.90 24.60
N GLU A 256 21.66 -9.72 25.01
CA GLU A 256 22.84 -9.05 24.43
C GLU A 256 24.13 -9.87 24.62
N GLU A 257 24.37 -10.38 25.81
CA GLU A 257 25.52 -11.26 26.04
C GLU A 257 25.38 -12.61 25.33
N ALA A 258 24.15 -13.14 25.19
CA ALA A 258 23.89 -14.35 24.42
C ALA A 258 24.15 -14.15 22.92
N LYS A 259 23.79 -12.99 22.34
CA LYS A 259 24.13 -12.62 20.96
C LYS A 259 25.64 -12.64 20.77
N ALA A 260 26.40 -12.04 21.69
CA ALA A 260 27.86 -12.03 21.63
C ALA A 260 28.48 -13.44 21.71
N LEU A 261 27.94 -14.31 22.58
CA LEU A 261 28.37 -15.70 22.67
C LEU A 261 28.06 -16.49 21.39
N ILE A 262 26.83 -16.37 20.89
CA ILE A 262 26.39 -17.04 19.65
C ILE A 262 27.22 -16.56 18.47
N ALA A 263 27.49 -15.26 18.33
CA ALA A 263 28.35 -14.72 17.29
C ALA A 263 29.77 -15.30 17.36
N GLY A 264 30.34 -15.42 18.57
CA GLY A 264 31.64 -16.06 18.78
C GLY A 264 31.68 -17.53 18.35
N ILE A 265 30.63 -18.29 18.65
CA ILE A 265 30.53 -19.71 18.26
C ILE A 265 30.23 -19.85 16.76
N LEU A 266 29.43 -18.96 16.17
CA LEU A 266 29.22 -18.90 14.72
C LEU A 266 30.55 -18.70 13.99
N LEU A 267 31.40 -17.79 14.47
CA LEU A 267 32.75 -17.59 13.92
C LEU A 267 33.64 -18.82 14.13
N TRP A 268 33.58 -19.45 15.31
CA TRP A 268 34.33 -20.68 15.60
C TRP A 268 33.97 -21.80 14.60
N VAL A 269 32.68 -22.05 14.40
CA VAL A 269 32.19 -23.06 13.46
C VAL A 269 32.47 -22.68 12.01
N ALA A 270 32.36 -21.39 11.65
CA ALA A 270 32.59 -20.94 10.28
C ALA A 270 34.08 -20.94 9.86
N CYS A 271 34.98 -20.73 10.81
CA CYS A 271 36.43 -20.63 10.57
C CYS A 271 37.20 -21.93 10.85
N ASP A 272 36.55 -22.98 11.34
CA ASP A 272 37.22 -24.26 11.58
C ASP A 272 37.74 -24.83 10.25
N GLY A 273 39.07 -24.83 10.09
CA GLY A 273 39.74 -25.29 8.87
C GLY A 273 39.63 -26.80 8.64
N GLN A 274 39.14 -27.58 9.60
CA GLN A 274 38.83 -29.01 9.44
C GLN A 274 37.37 -29.26 9.06
N ALA A 275 36.47 -28.30 9.28
CA ALA A 275 35.05 -28.41 9.00
C ALA A 275 34.78 -28.28 7.49
N GLN A 276 34.35 -29.38 6.85
CA GLN A 276 33.90 -29.36 5.45
C GLN A 276 32.37 -29.40 5.41
N GLY A 277 31.74 -28.45 4.71
CA GLY A 277 30.32 -28.46 4.29
C GLY A 277 29.29 -28.84 5.37
N ALA A 278 29.17 -30.14 5.65
CA ALA A 278 28.28 -30.73 6.65
C ALA A 278 28.53 -30.25 8.10
N ASP A 279 29.74 -29.80 8.42
CA ASP A 279 30.09 -29.35 9.78
C ASP A 279 29.87 -27.83 10.00
N ARG A 280 29.64 -27.05 8.94
CA ARG A 280 29.46 -25.58 8.99
C ARG A 280 27.98 -25.20 9.05
N THR A 281 27.25 -25.72 10.03
CA THR A 281 25.79 -25.57 10.12
C THR A 281 25.35 -24.96 11.45
N LEU A 282 24.09 -24.50 11.53
CA LEU A 282 23.49 -24.10 12.80
C LEU A 282 23.33 -25.27 13.78
N GLU A 283 23.29 -26.51 13.29
CA GLU A 283 23.31 -27.71 14.14
C GLU A 283 24.63 -27.81 14.91
N ALA A 284 25.77 -27.60 14.25
CA ALA A 284 27.07 -27.57 14.92
C ALA A 284 27.16 -26.45 15.99
N VAL A 285 26.60 -25.27 15.71
CA VAL A 285 26.51 -24.18 16.71
C VAL A 285 25.66 -24.61 17.92
N ARG A 286 24.56 -25.33 17.68
CA ARG A 286 23.69 -25.86 18.73
C ARG A 286 24.41 -26.90 19.58
N ASP A 287 25.17 -27.79 18.96
CA ASP A 287 25.98 -28.79 19.66
C ASP A 287 27.01 -28.12 20.58
N CYS A 288 27.73 -27.10 20.08
CA CYS A 288 28.67 -26.32 20.89
C CYS A 288 28.00 -25.68 22.13
N LEU A 289 26.80 -25.13 21.96
CA LEU A 289 26.03 -24.51 23.06
C LEU A 289 25.49 -25.53 24.07
N THR A 290 25.44 -26.81 23.75
CA THR A 290 24.85 -27.87 24.58
C THR A 290 25.86 -28.89 25.09
N PHE A 291 27.15 -28.65 24.86
CA PHE A 291 28.22 -29.45 25.46
C PHE A 291 28.10 -29.56 26.99
N ALA A 292 28.51 -30.71 27.52
CA ALA A 292 28.71 -30.88 28.95
C ALA A 292 29.67 -29.80 29.49
N PRO A 293 29.51 -29.34 30.74
CA PRO A 293 30.27 -28.20 31.27
C PRO A 293 31.78 -28.26 31.05
N ASP A 294 32.40 -29.43 31.25
CA ASP A 294 33.84 -29.62 31.05
C ASP A 294 34.26 -29.46 29.57
N ASN A 295 33.46 -30.00 28.66
CA ASN A 295 33.70 -29.90 27.22
C ASN A 295 33.47 -28.46 26.72
N PHE A 296 32.45 -27.78 27.23
CA PHE A 296 32.20 -26.37 26.91
C PHE A 296 33.36 -25.48 27.38
N GLN A 297 33.84 -25.68 28.60
CA GLN A 297 35.01 -24.97 29.14
C GLN A 297 36.27 -25.27 28.34
N LYS A 298 36.48 -26.53 27.91
CA LYS A 298 37.60 -26.90 27.04
C LYS A 298 37.53 -26.17 25.70
N MET A 299 36.38 -26.20 25.04
CA MET A 299 36.14 -25.48 23.77
C MET A 299 36.44 -23.98 23.91
N LEU A 300 35.94 -23.32 24.96
CA LEU A 300 36.22 -21.90 25.18
C LEU A 300 37.72 -21.60 25.36
N ARG A 301 38.48 -22.48 26.01
CA ARG A 301 39.93 -22.32 26.12
C ARG A 301 40.64 -22.53 24.77
N GLU A 302 40.13 -23.40 23.92
CA GLU A 302 40.64 -23.57 22.54
C GLU A 302 40.32 -22.32 21.70
N MET A 303 39.07 -21.86 21.73
CA MET A 303 38.64 -20.61 21.11
C MET A 303 39.49 -19.41 21.56
N SER A 304 39.83 -19.30 22.85
CA SER A 304 40.66 -18.21 23.40
C SER A 304 42.07 -18.13 22.82
N ARG A 305 42.55 -19.21 22.19
CA ARG A 305 43.88 -19.31 21.58
C ARG A 305 43.83 -19.18 20.05
N SER A 306 42.64 -19.19 19.44
CA SER A 306 42.49 -19.05 17.99
C SER A 306 42.93 -17.66 17.53
N THR A 307 43.72 -17.63 16.47
CA THR A 307 44.12 -16.41 15.76
C THR A 307 43.21 -16.11 14.56
N ASP A 308 42.26 -16.99 14.26
CA ASP A 308 41.35 -16.87 13.12
C ASP A 308 40.38 -15.71 13.32
N ALA A 309 39.78 -15.26 12.22
CA ALA A 309 38.92 -14.08 12.20
C ALA A 309 39.58 -12.87 12.90
N ARG A 310 40.91 -12.71 12.76
CA ARG A 310 41.72 -11.66 13.41
C ARG A 310 41.50 -11.62 14.94
N GLY A 311 41.45 -12.79 15.57
CA GLY A 311 41.27 -12.95 17.01
C GLY A 311 39.88 -12.60 17.53
N LEU A 312 38.86 -12.48 16.66
CA LEU A 312 37.47 -12.27 17.08
C LEU A 312 36.94 -13.44 17.92
N ILE A 313 37.25 -14.67 17.52
CA ILE A 313 36.87 -15.90 18.23
C ILE A 313 37.47 -15.88 19.65
N ALA A 314 38.77 -15.59 19.75
CA ALA A 314 39.45 -15.49 21.04
C ALA A 314 38.85 -14.40 21.94
N ARG A 315 38.52 -13.24 21.39
CA ARG A 315 37.86 -12.15 22.14
C ARG A 315 36.49 -12.56 22.67
N ALA A 316 35.68 -13.26 21.86
CA ALA A 316 34.37 -13.73 22.30
C ALA A 316 34.49 -14.76 23.43
N ALA A 317 35.42 -15.72 23.31
CA ALA A 317 35.69 -16.69 24.36
C ALA A 317 36.20 -16.05 25.66
N ASN A 318 37.16 -15.12 25.57
CA ASN A 318 37.70 -14.39 26.72
C ASN A 318 36.61 -13.55 27.43
N ARG A 319 35.69 -12.94 26.66
CA ARG A 319 34.53 -12.22 27.21
C ARG A 319 33.61 -13.14 28.02
N HIS A 320 33.46 -14.40 27.64
CA HIS A 320 32.65 -15.36 28.39
C HIS A 320 33.42 -15.94 29.60
N LEU A 321 34.69 -16.31 29.41
CA LEU A 321 35.56 -16.83 30.48
C LEU A 321 35.84 -15.82 31.59
N GLY A 322 35.79 -14.51 31.28
CA GLY A 322 35.97 -13.45 32.27
C GLY A 322 34.75 -13.18 33.15
N LYS A 323 33.61 -13.83 32.90
CA LYS A 323 32.37 -13.65 33.69
C LYS A 323 32.42 -14.43 34.99
N SER A 324 31.62 -14.00 35.96
CA SER A 324 31.33 -14.82 37.15
C SER A 324 30.55 -16.08 36.75
N ASP A 325 30.68 -17.18 37.51
CA ASP A 325 30.00 -18.44 37.21
C ASP A 325 28.48 -18.28 37.02
N ARG A 326 27.85 -17.45 37.86
CA ARG A 326 26.41 -17.17 37.79
C ARG A 326 26.02 -16.44 36.50
N GLU A 327 26.82 -15.43 36.12
CA GLU A 327 26.57 -14.66 34.91
C GLU A 327 26.84 -15.53 33.67
N ALA A 328 27.94 -16.28 33.63
CA ALA A 328 28.27 -17.21 32.56
C ALA A 328 27.16 -18.24 32.33
N ALA A 329 26.64 -18.84 33.41
CA ALA A 329 25.51 -19.77 33.34
C ALA A 329 24.23 -19.10 32.82
N GLY A 330 23.94 -17.86 33.25
CA GLY A 330 22.79 -17.09 32.76
C GLY A 330 22.87 -16.80 31.26
N VAL A 331 24.04 -16.40 30.77
CA VAL A 331 24.29 -16.14 29.34
C VAL A 331 24.17 -17.41 28.50
N LEU A 332 24.77 -18.53 28.95
CA LEU A 332 24.66 -19.81 28.26
C LEU A 332 23.21 -20.28 28.21
N SER A 333 22.46 -20.18 29.32
CA SER A 333 21.04 -20.52 29.38
C SER A 333 20.21 -19.68 28.40
N ALA A 334 20.49 -18.38 28.29
CA ALA A 334 19.80 -17.51 27.34
C ALA A 334 20.11 -17.91 25.88
N ALA A 335 21.36 -18.19 25.56
CA ALA A 335 21.78 -18.67 24.23
C ALA A 335 21.12 -20.02 23.86
N GLN A 336 21.08 -20.96 24.82
CA GLN A 336 20.43 -22.26 24.63
C GLN A 336 18.93 -22.13 24.40
N ARG A 337 18.24 -21.23 25.12
CA ARG A 337 16.80 -20.98 24.96
C ARG A 337 16.46 -20.50 23.55
N HIS A 338 17.23 -19.55 23.01
CA HIS A 338 16.97 -19.00 21.67
C HIS A 338 17.33 -19.94 20.53
N THR A 339 18.19 -20.94 20.79
CA THR A 339 18.63 -21.92 19.78
C THR A 339 17.95 -23.28 19.89
N HIS A 340 17.11 -23.53 20.91
CA HIS A 340 16.42 -24.83 21.13
C HIS A 340 15.62 -25.35 19.92
N PHE A 341 15.11 -24.47 19.06
CA PHE A 341 14.38 -24.90 17.86
C PHE A 341 15.23 -25.75 16.89
N LEU A 342 16.56 -25.68 17.02
CA LEU A 342 17.54 -26.46 16.27
C LEU A 342 17.66 -27.91 16.79
N ASP A 343 17.08 -28.27 17.93
CA ASP A 343 17.05 -29.67 18.41
C ASP A 343 16.16 -30.56 17.51
N SER A 344 15.35 -29.94 16.64
CA SER A 344 14.52 -30.64 15.66
C SER A 344 15.35 -31.06 14.45
N ARG A 345 15.50 -32.38 14.24
CA ARG A 345 16.12 -32.95 13.03
C ARG A 345 15.47 -32.46 11.73
N ARG A 346 14.17 -32.14 11.76
CA ARG A 346 13.46 -31.56 10.62
C ARG A 346 13.96 -30.17 10.28
N MET A 347 14.30 -29.39 11.30
CA MET A 347 14.81 -28.05 11.13
C MET A 347 16.27 -28.06 10.69
N THR A 348 17.11 -28.91 11.29
CA THR A 348 18.51 -29.04 10.87
C THR A 348 18.62 -29.57 9.44
N ALA A 349 17.73 -30.47 9.00
CA ALA A 349 17.67 -30.91 7.60
C ALA A 349 17.41 -29.79 6.58
N VAL A 350 16.59 -28.78 6.91
CA VAL A 350 16.33 -27.63 6.02
C VAL A 350 17.33 -26.50 6.18
N LEU A 351 18.19 -26.55 7.21
CA LEU A 351 19.25 -25.57 7.49
C LEU A 351 20.67 -26.11 7.26
N GLY A 352 20.83 -27.38 6.92
CA GLY A 352 22.13 -28.06 6.87
C GLY A 352 22.86 -27.98 5.53
N ARG A 353 22.23 -27.43 4.49
CA ARG A 353 22.83 -27.23 3.15
C ARG A 353 22.14 -26.06 2.45
N SER A 354 22.73 -25.54 1.38
CA SER A 354 22.10 -24.54 0.52
C SER A 354 21.80 -25.08 -0.87
N ASP A 355 20.53 -25.09 -1.24
CA ASP A 355 20.09 -25.38 -2.61
C ASP A 355 19.96 -24.09 -3.46
N PHE A 356 20.06 -22.92 -2.84
CA PHE A 356 20.03 -21.59 -3.46
C PHE A 356 20.69 -20.55 -2.55
N THR A 357 21.04 -19.39 -3.09
CA THR A 357 21.37 -18.19 -2.30
C THR A 357 20.31 -17.09 -2.51
N PHE A 358 20.18 -16.16 -1.56
CA PHE A 358 19.29 -15.01 -1.75
C PHE A 358 19.77 -14.08 -2.87
N ALA A 359 21.07 -14.05 -3.17
CA ALA A 359 21.58 -13.33 -4.35
C ALA A 359 21.01 -13.92 -5.66
N ASP A 360 20.94 -15.25 -5.77
CA ASP A 360 20.35 -15.93 -6.93
C ASP A 360 18.88 -15.59 -7.12
N VAL A 361 18.16 -15.32 -6.02
CA VAL A 361 16.74 -14.98 -6.07
C VAL A 361 16.50 -13.76 -6.96
N LYS A 362 17.33 -12.74 -6.82
CA LYS A 362 17.25 -11.52 -7.63
C LYS A 362 17.67 -11.75 -9.09
N ALA A 363 18.62 -12.67 -9.32
CA ALA A 363 19.20 -12.93 -10.63
C ALA A 363 18.31 -13.75 -11.57
N GLN A 364 17.56 -14.73 -11.05
CA GLN A 364 16.85 -15.73 -11.89
C GLN A 364 15.32 -15.75 -11.72
N ALA A 365 14.70 -14.67 -11.22
CA ALA A 365 13.27 -14.61 -10.92
C ALA A 365 12.78 -15.78 -10.03
N THR A 366 13.65 -16.25 -9.14
CA THR A 366 13.43 -17.41 -8.27
C THR A 366 12.27 -17.18 -7.32
N THR A 367 11.58 -18.27 -7.00
CA THR A 367 10.52 -18.27 -5.98
C THR A 367 10.93 -19.14 -4.81
N VAL A 368 10.87 -18.57 -3.60
CA VAL A 368 11.14 -19.28 -2.35
C VAL A 368 9.87 -19.29 -1.52
N TYR A 369 9.33 -20.47 -1.23
CA TYR A 369 8.24 -20.66 -0.29
C TYR A 369 8.80 -21.08 1.07
N LEU A 370 8.41 -20.37 2.13
CA LEU A 370 8.72 -20.70 3.51
C LEU A 370 7.45 -21.22 4.18
N VAL A 371 7.38 -22.54 4.36
CA VAL A 371 6.19 -23.23 4.85
C VAL A 371 6.36 -23.57 6.31
N LEU A 372 5.55 -22.92 7.16
CA LEU A 372 5.50 -23.21 8.60
C LEU A 372 4.05 -23.32 9.10
N PRO A 373 3.57 -24.53 9.40
CA PRO A 373 2.22 -24.76 9.91
C PRO A 373 1.89 -23.93 11.16
N PRO A 374 0.65 -23.41 11.30
CA PRO A 374 0.25 -22.59 12.44
C PRO A 374 0.48 -23.26 13.81
N ASP A 375 0.30 -24.59 13.91
CA ASP A 375 0.54 -25.37 15.14
C ASP A 375 2.03 -25.44 15.53
N ARG A 376 2.92 -25.16 14.59
CA ARG A 376 4.39 -25.14 14.78
C ARG A 376 4.96 -23.73 14.88
N LEU A 377 4.16 -22.73 14.57
CA LEU A 377 4.64 -21.37 14.38
C LEU A 377 5.20 -20.78 15.68
N ALA A 378 4.54 -20.97 16.83
CA ALA A 378 5.05 -20.48 18.11
C ALA A 378 6.44 -21.04 18.48
N THR A 379 6.71 -22.31 18.13
CA THR A 379 7.98 -22.97 18.44
C THR A 379 9.09 -22.56 17.46
N TYR A 380 8.76 -22.40 16.17
CA TYR A 380 9.74 -22.27 15.10
C TYR A 380 9.71 -20.91 14.37
N ALA A 381 8.97 -19.90 14.85
CA ALA A 381 8.94 -18.56 14.25
C ALA A 381 10.33 -17.92 14.11
N ARG A 382 11.28 -18.30 14.98
CA ARG A 382 12.70 -17.89 14.89
C ARG A 382 13.34 -18.28 13.57
N TRP A 383 12.99 -19.44 13.01
CA TRP A 383 13.46 -19.83 11.68
C TRP A 383 12.95 -18.86 10.60
N LEU A 384 11.68 -18.48 10.60
CA LEU A 384 11.15 -17.50 9.65
C LEU A 384 11.80 -16.13 9.82
N ARG A 385 12.00 -15.68 11.07
CA ARG A 385 12.73 -14.43 11.36
C ARG A 385 14.14 -14.47 10.77
N LEU A 386 14.85 -15.57 10.96
CA LEU A 386 16.18 -15.78 10.41
C LEU A 386 16.18 -15.72 8.88
N MET A 387 15.29 -16.48 8.22
CA MET A 387 15.19 -16.51 6.76
C MET A 387 14.86 -15.13 6.18
N LEU A 388 13.94 -14.38 6.79
CA LEU A 388 13.60 -13.02 6.34
C LEU A 388 14.73 -12.03 6.59
N ALA A 389 15.39 -12.09 7.76
CA ALA A 389 16.51 -11.21 8.07
C ALA A 389 17.65 -11.42 7.06
N GLN A 390 17.99 -12.68 6.78
CA GLN A 390 18.99 -13.02 5.77
C GLN A 390 18.58 -12.56 4.38
N GLY A 391 17.36 -12.91 3.95
CA GLY A 391 16.89 -12.53 2.64
C GLY A 391 16.87 -11.02 2.41
N LEU A 392 16.41 -10.24 3.39
CA LEU A 392 16.40 -8.78 3.29
C LEU A 392 17.82 -8.19 3.24
N THR A 393 18.73 -8.68 4.06
CA THR A 393 20.13 -8.21 4.09
C THR A 393 20.86 -8.53 2.79
N ASP A 394 20.80 -9.78 2.34
CA ASP A 394 21.50 -10.23 1.13
C ASP A 394 20.98 -9.53 -0.13
N LEU A 395 19.65 -9.38 -0.24
CA LEU A 395 19.03 -8.71 -1.38
C LEU A 395 19.28 -7.19 -1.42
N ALA A 396 19.47 -6.57 -0.25
CA ALA A 396 19.84 -5.17 -0.14
C ALA A 396 21.31 -4.93 -0.54
N ARG A 397 22.20 -5.88 -0.25
CA ARG A 397 23.61 -5.84 -0.70
C ARG A 397 23.78 -6.19 -2.17
N ALA A 398 22.93 -7.06 -2.70
CA ALA A 398 22.95 -7.41 -4.11
C ALA A 398 22.61 -6.20 -4.98
N PRO A 399 23.33 -5.97 -6.10
CA PRO A 399 23.07 -4.84 -6.99
C PRO A 399 21.59 -4.80 -7.39
N ALA A 400 21.00 -3.60 -7.43
CA ALA A 400 19.60 -3.43 -7.80
C ALA A 400 19.35 -4.07 -9.17
N SER A 401 18.32 -4.92 -9.27
CA SER A 401 17.90 -5.46 -10.56
C SER A 401 17.07 -4.36 -11.21
N PRO A 402 17.48 -3.82 -12.37
CA PRO A 402 16.75 -2.75 -13.04
C PRO A 402 15.41 -3.21 -13.61
N ALA A 403 15.16 -4.52 -13.67
CA ALA A 403 13.97 -5.08 -14.33
C ALA A 403 12.77 -5.23 -13.39
N ARG A 404 12.92 -5.86 -12.21
CA ARG A 404 11.79 -6.23 -11.33
C ARG A 404 12.21 -6.31 -9.86
N SER A 405 11.33 -5.89 -8.96
CA SER A 405 11.56 -5.96 -7.51
C SER A 405 11.41 -7.39 -6.97
N VAL A 406 12.09 -7.72 -5.88
CA VAL A 406 11.80 -8.96 -5.13
C VAL A 406 10.56 -8.75 -4.26
N LEU A 407 9.51 -9.52 -4.52
CA LEU A 407 8.27 -9.47 -3.77
C LEU A 407 8.37 -10.38 -2.54
N PHE A 408 8.28 -9.79 -1.36
CA PHE A 408 8.09 -10.52 -0.09
C PHE A 408 6.60 -10.56 0.23
N LEU A 409 5.96 -11.67 -0.11
CA LEU A 409 4.55 -11.91 0.17
C LEU A 409 4.42 -12.59 1.53
N LEU A 410 3.94 -11.86 2.53
CA LEU A 410 3.88 -12.33 3.92
C LEU A 410 2.44 -12.68 4.27
N ASP A 411 2.02 -13.91 3.91
CA ASP A 411 0.70 -14.40 4.30
C ASP A 411 0.65 -14.63 5.81
N GLU A 412 -0.50 -14.31 6.40
CA GLU A 412 -0.76 -14.38 7.83
C GLU A 412 0.33 -13.65 8.66
N PHE A 413 0.74 -12.46 8.22
CA PHE A 413 1.86 -11.70 8.80
C PHE A 413 1.77 -11.56 10.33
N ALA A 414 0.57 -11.38 10.86
CA ALA A 414 0.34 -11.26 12.30
C ALA A 414 0.71 -12.51 13.10
N ALA A 415 0.56 -13.70 12.51
CA ALA A 415 0.90 -14.95 13.18
C ALA A 415 2.39 -15.01 13.52
N LEU A 416 3.24 -14.39 12.69
CA LEU A 416 4.70 -14.38 12.82
C LEU A 416 5.22 -13.61 14.04
N GLY A 417 4.36 -12.88 14.73
CA GLY A 417 4.76 -11.97 15.80
C GLY A 417 5.54 -10.76 15.27
N ARG A 418 6.18 -10.04 16.19
CA ARG A 418 6.94 -8.84 15.83
C ARG A 418 8.26 -9.19 15.15
N LEU A 419 8.35 -8.91 13.86
CA LEU A 419 9.58 -9.04 13.07
C LEU A 419 10.22 -7.66 12.86
N GLU A 420 11.26 -7.38 13.62
CA GLU A 420 12.04 -6.14 13.51
C GLU A 420 12.74 -5.97 12.15
N PRO A 421 13.30 -7.03 11.51
CA PRO A 421 13.86 -6.90 10.16
C PRO A 421 12.85 -6.39 9.14
N VAL A 422 11.60 -6.89 9.20
CA VAL A 422 10.51 -6.46 8.30
C VAL A 422 10.12 -5.01 8.58
N GLU A 423 10.01 -4.63 9.85
CA GLU A 423 9.72 -3.25 10.25
C GLU A 423 10.75 -2.24 9.75
N ARG A 424 12.05 -2.54 9.92
CA ARG A 424 13.13 -1.71 9.37
C ARG A 424 13.05 -1.66 7.84
N ALA A 425 12.77 -2.80 7.23
CA ALA A 425 12.69 -2.91 5.78
C ALA A 425 11.54 -2.08 5.19
N MET A 426 10.39 -1.98 5.86
CA MET A 426 9.26 -1.14 5.44
C MET A 426 9.62 0.34 5.27
N GLY A 427 10.63 0.84 5.98
CA GLY A 427 11.04 2.26 5.88
C GLY A 427 12.18 2.53 4.89
N LEU A 428 12.94 1.50 4.50
CA LEU A 428 14.25 1.68 3.83
C LEU A 428 14.40 0.88 2.53
N MET A 429 13.68 -0.23 2.36
CA MET A 429 14.03 -1.24 1.35
C MET A 429 13.35 -1.06 -0.01
N ALA A 430 12.37 -0.16 -0.12
CA ALA A 430 11.74 0.15 -1.41
C ALA A 430 12.76 0.58 -2.49
N GLY A 431 13.81 1.32 -2.10
CA GLY A 431 14.88 1.77 -3.00
C GLY A 431 15.85 0.68 -3.45
N TYR A 432 15.88 -0.47 -2.78
CA TYR A 432 16.79 -1.59 -3.09
C TYR A 432 16.19 -2.61 -4.07
N GLY A 433 15.00 -2.30 -4.62
CA GLY A 433 14.23 -3.21 -5.47
C GLY A 433 13.57 -4.32 -4.65
N ILE A 434 13.10 -4.02 -3.44
CA ILE A 434 12.37 -4.96 -2.57
C ILE A 434 10.97 -4.39 -2.31
N GLN A 435 9.95 -5.23 -2.51
CA GLN A 435 8.57 -4.89 -2.19
C GLN A 435 8.03 -5.83 -1.12
N LEU A 436 7.74 -5.29 0.05
CA LEU A 436 7.04 -6.01 1.11
C LEU A 436 5.54 -5.94 0.86
N TRP A 437 4.86 -7.07 1.02
CA TRP A 437 3.42 -7.19 0.99
C TRP A 437 2.88 -7.99 2.18
N PRO A 438 2.85 -7.38 3.39
CA PRO A 438 2.15 -7.93 4.54
C PRO A 438 0.63 -8.01 4.33
N ILE A 439 0.07 -9.15 4.72
CA ILE A 439 -1.36 -9.43 4.67
C ILE A 439 -1.86 -9.72 6.08
N LEU A 440 -2.76 -8.88 6.57
CA LEU A 440 -3.34 -8.94 7.92
C LEU A 440 -4.85 -9.12 7.87
N GLN A 441 -5.42 -9.58 8.97
CA GLN A 441 -6.87 -9.74 9.08
C GLN A 441 -7.55 -8.41 9.42
N ASP A 442 -6.91 -7.62 10.29
CA ASP A 442 -7.39 -6.32 10.74
C ASP A 442 -6.22 -5.41 11.13
N VAL A 443 -6.51 -4.14 11.40
CA VAL A 443 -5.51 -3.16 11.84
C VAL A 443 -5.08 -3.35 13.31
N HIS A 444 -5.91 -4.00 14.13
CA HIS A 444 -5.63 -4.24 15.54
C HIS A 444 -4.46 -5.22 15.72
N GLN A 445 -4.37 -6.25 14.87
CA GLN A 445 -3.23 -7.15 14.82
C GLN A 445 -1.91 -6.39 14.61
N LEU A 446 -1.91 -5.44 13.67
CA LEU A 446 -0.72 -4.61 13.41
C LEU A 446 -0.37 -3.74 14.63
N ARG A 447 -1.37 -3.09 15.24
CA ARG A 447 -1.20 -2.24 16.43
C ARG A 447 -0.76 -3.05 17.65
N ALA A 448 -1.25 -4.27 17.82
CA ALA A 448 -0.86 -5.14 18.93
C ALA A 448 0.61 -5.58 18.82
N LEU A 449 1.10 -5.84 17.60
CA LEU A 449 2.46 -6.33 17.38
C LEU A 449 3.52 -5.22 17.34
N TYR A 450 3.17 -4.06 16.79
CA TYR A 450 4.13 -2.98 16.53
C TYR A 450 3.84 -1.70 17.31
N GLU A 451 2.76 -1.66 18.11
CA GLU A 451 2.38 -0.54 18.96
C GLU A 451 2.41 0.79 18.19
N ARG A 452 3.20 1.77 18.67
CA ARG A 452 3.38 3.08 18.05
C ARG A 452 3.99 3.02 16.65
N ARG A 453 4.71 1.95 16.32
CA ARG A 453 5.38 1.78 15.02
C ARG A 453 4.49 1.12 13.96
N ALA A 454 3.27 0.69 14.32
CA ALA A 454 2.26 0.23 13.36
C ALA A 454 1.95 1.29 12.28
N GLY A 455 2.01 2.58 12.64
CA GLY A 455 1.80 3.69 11.71
C GLY A 455 2.79 3.69 10.53
N THR A 456 4.01 3.18 10.74
CA THR A 456 5.05 3.08 9.69
C THR A 456 4.62 2.20 8.53
N PHE A 457 3.85 1.14 8.79
CA PHE A 457 3.37 0.25 7.72
C PHE A 457 2.32 0.94 6.85
N LEU A 458 1.39 1.67 7.47
CA LEU A 458 0.36 2.43 6.76
C LEU A 458 0.97 3.60 5.98
N SER A 459 1.96 4.29 6.52
CA SER A 459 2.57 5.46 5.87
C SER A 459 3.52 5.10 4.72
N ASN A 460 4.16 3.92 4.75
CA ASN A 460 5.07 3.46 3.69
C ASN A 460 4.39 2.52 2.67
N ALA A 461 3.11 2.16 2.88
CA ALA A 461 2.34 1.42 1.89
C ALA A 461 1.93 2.36 0.75
N GLY A 462 2.43 2.11 -0.46
CA GLY A 462 1.98 2.79 -1.67
C GLY A 462 0.60 2.33 -2.13
N VAL A 463 0.21 1.11 -1.74
CA VAL A 463 -1.15 0.58 -1.92
C VAL A 463 -1.64 0.00 -0.60
N LEU A 464 -2.77 0.50 -0.11
CA LEU A 464 -3.55 -0.12 0.95
C LEU A 464 -4.81 -0.76 0.34
N GLN A 465 -4.94 -2.06 0.49
CA GLN A 465 -6.03 -2.88 -0.05
C GLN A 465 -6.93 -3.37 1.09
N ILE A 466 -8.22 -3.05 1.04
CA ILE A 466 -9.21 -3.39 2.07
C ILE A 466 -10.31 -4.27 1.45
N PHE A 467 -10.47 -5.49 1.95
CA PHE A 467 -11.43 -6.48 1.44
C PHE A 467 -12.83 -6.42 2.06
N GLY A 468 -13.03 -5.45 2.95
CA GLY A 468 -14.13 -5.40 3.91
C GLY A 468 -13.57 -5.40 5.33
N VAL A 469 -14.36 -4.93 6.29
CA VAL A 469 -14.00 -4.86 7.71
C VAL A 469 -15.21 -5.27 8.53
N ASN A 470 -14.99 -6.03 9.59
CA ASN A 470 -16.08 -6.52 10.44
C ASN A 470 -16.25 -5.67 11.70
N ASP A 471 -15.17 -5.10 12.21
CA ASP A 471 -15.17 -4.33 13.45
C ASP A 471 -15.36 -2.81 13.19
N HIS A 472 -15.91 -2.12 14.18
CA HIS A 472 -16.27 -0.70 14.07
C HIS A 472 -15.05 0.22 13.95
N ASP A 473 -13.95 -0.09 14.66
CA ASP A 473 -12.77 0.76 14.70
C ASP A 473 -12.01 0.74 13.37
N SER A 474 -11.88 -0.44 12.74
CA SER A 474 -11.38 -0.59 11.38
C SER A 474 -12.28 0.12 10.36
N ALA A 475 -13.61 0.00 10.51
CA ALA A 475 -14.57 0.70 9.64
C ALA A 475 -14.45 2.21 9.75
N LYS A 476 -14.29 2.73 10.97
CA LYS A 476 -14.06 4.15 11.22
C LYS A 476 -12.75 4.62 10.62
N LEU A 477 -11.67 3.86 10.80
CA LEU A 477 -10.37 4.16 10.17
C LEU A 477 -10.50 4.23 8.64
N VAL A 478 -11.19 3.28 8.01
CA VAL A 478 -11.39 3.28 6.55
C VAL A 478 -12.28 4.46 6.11
N SER A 479 -13.32 4.80 6.87
CA SER A 479 -14.15 5.98 6.64
C SER A 479 -13.33 7.27 6.71
N ASP A 480 -12.47 7.39 7.71
CA ASP A 480 -11.59 8.55 7.89
C ASP A 480 -10.55 8.64 6.75
N LEU A 481 -10.02 7.51 6.27
CA LEU A 481 -9.12 7.45 5.11
C LEU A 481 -9.81 7.84 3.79
N LEU A 482 -11.10 7.52 3.62
CA LEU A 482 -11.88 7.94 2.46
C LEU A 482 -12.16 9.45 2.46
N GLY A 483 -12.30 10.03 3.65
CA GLY A 483 -12.59 11.44 3.86
C GLY A 483 -14.07 11.78 3.69
N GLN A 484 -14.35 13.09 3.68
CA GLN A 484 -15.72 13.62 3.62
C GLN A 484 -15.99 14.35 2.30
N GLU A 485 -17.23 14.23 1.83
CA GLU A 485 -17.78 14.96 0.70
C GLU A 485 -18.79 16.00 1.18
N THR A 486 -19.02 17.03 0.38
CA THR A 486 -20.06 18.02 0.64
C THR A 486 -21.33 17.63 -0.10
N VAL A 487 -22.39 17.32 0.65
CA VAL A 487 -23.72 17.02 0.09
C VAL A 487 -24.60 18.26 0.22
N VAL A 488 -25.26 18.64 -0.87
CA VAL A 488 -26.19 19.76 -0.92
C VAL A 488 -27.61 19.23 -0.77
N PHE A 489 -28.28 19.60 0.32
CA PHE A 489 -29.70 19.36 0.51
C PHE A 489 -30.48 20.57 0.05
N GLU A 490 -31.34 20.40 -0.95
CA GLU A 490 -32.31 21.42 -1.35
C GLU A 490 -33.60 21.21 -0.56
N THR A 491 -33.87 22.11 0.39
CA THR A 491 -35.10 22.14 1.16
C THR A 491 -36.10 23.05 0.46
N MET A 492 -37.22 22.47 0.01
CA MET A 492 -38.34 23.22 -0.53
C MET A 492 -39.36 23.48 0.59
N SER A 493 -39.54 24.75 0.96
CA SER A 493 -40.58 25.17 1.89
C SER A 493 -41.67 25.91 1.13
N ARG A 494 -42.91 25.41 1.24
CA ARG A 494 -44.10 26.01 0.63
C ARG A 494 -44.90 26.69 1.74
N ALA A 495 -44.92 28.02 1.74
CA ALA A 495 -45.89 28.77 2.54
C ALA A 495 -47.27 28.64 1.86
N ILE A 496 -48.27 28.19 2.60
CA ILE A 496 -49.67 28.18 2.16
C ILE A 496 -50.33 29.31 2.94
N ASP A 497 -50.35 30.51 2.35
CA ASP A 497 -51.15 31.62 2.84
C ASP A 497 -51.94 32.24 1.68
N SER A 498 -53.11 32.82 1.97
CA SER A 498 -54.22 32.98 1.01
C SER A 498 -54.00 33.97 -0.14
N ASP A 499 -52.95 34.80 -0.10
CA ASP A 499 -52.74 35.84 -1.13
C ASP A 499 -51.38 35.78 -1.87
N GLU A 500 -50.40 34.99 -1.42
CA GLU A 500 -49.13 34.82 -2.15
C GLU A 500 -48.56 33.40 -2.01
N THR A 501 -48.66 32.59 -3.07
CA THR A 501 -47.94 31.31 -3.14
C THR A 501 -46.46 31.54 -3.44
N GLY A 502 -45.66 31.77 -2.40
CA GLY A 502 -44.20 31.80 -2.49
C GLY A 502 -43.59 30.41 -2.26
N ILE A 503 -42.90 29.85 -3.26
CA ILE A 503 -42.02 28.68 -3.04
C ILE A 503 -40.64 29.22 -2.66
N SER A 504 -40.20 28.95 -1.44
CA SER A 504 -38.84 29.26 -0.99
C SER A 504 -37.96 28.03 -1.17
N PHE A 505 -36.79 28.23 -1.78
CA PHE A 505 -35.77 27.20 -1.95
C PHE A 505 -34.57 27.55 -1.07
N GLY A 506 -34.29 26.72 -0.06
CA GLY A 506 -33.08 26.82 0.74
C GLY A 506 -32.12 25.69 0.36
N ALA A 507 -30.85 26.00 0.11
CA ALA A 507 -29.81 24.99 -0.07
C ALA A 507 -28.95 24.94 1.20
N GLN A 508 -28.81 23.76 1.81
CA GLN A 508 -27.93 23.54 2.95
C GLN A 508 -26.81 22.59 2.54
N HIS A 509 -25.56 23.01 2.79
CA HIS A 509 -24.39 22.17 2.58
C HIS A 509 -24.09 21.43 3.87
N VAL A 510 -23.88 20.11 3.79
CA VAL A 510 -23.60 19.26 4.95
C VAL A 510 -22.42 18.34 4.63
N ALA A 511 -21.56 18.15 5.62
CA ALA A 511 -20.46 17.19 5.56
C ALA A 511 -21.00 15.76 5.65
N ARG A 512 -20.61 14.89 4.72
CA ARG A 512 -20.94 13.46 4.75
C ARG A 512 -19.67 12.64 4.52
N PRO A 513 -19.38 11.60 5.33
CA PRO A 513 -18.35 10.62 5.00
C PRO A 513 -18.61 10.02 3.62
N LEU A 514 -17.59 9.86 2.77
CA LEU A 514 -17.77 9.29 1.43
C LEU A 514 -18.41 7.89 1.50
N LEU A 515 -17.96 7.07 2.47
CA LEU A 515 -18.72 5.93 2.97
C LEU A 515 -18.76 6.02 4.49
N THR A 516 -19.94 5.82 5.06
CA THR A 516 -20.09 5.67 6.50
C THR A 516 -19.47 4.36 6.99
N PRO A 517 -19.07 4.24 8.26
CA PRO A 517 -18.60 2.96 8.82
C PRO A 517 -19.58 1.80 8.59
N ASP A 518 -20.88 2.06 8.55
CA ASP A 518 -21.90 1.04 8.28
C ASP A 518 -21.90 0.57 6.82
N GLU A 519 -21.79 1.51 5.87
CA GLU A 519 -21.65 1.20 4.43
C GLU A 519 -20.36 0.44 4.12
N ILE A 520 -19.28 0.69 4.87
CA ILE A 520 -18.01 -0.04 4.72
C ILE A 520 -18.14 -1.48 5.23
N ARG A 521 -18.82 -1.70 6.36
CA ARG A 521 -19.06 -3.05 6.90
C ARG A 521 -20.02 -3.87 6.03
N THR A 522 -20.92 -3.20 5.31
CA THR A 522 -21.86 -3.82 4.37
C THR A 522 -21.38 -3.79 2.92
N LEU A 523 -20.10 -3.45 2.70
CA LEU A 523 -19.49 -3.50 1.37
C LEU A 523 -19.60 -4.93 0.82
N ARG A 524 -20.08 -5.04 -0.42
CA ARG A 524 -20.26 -6.34 -1.08
C ARG A 524 -18.94 -7.14 -1.11
N GLU A 525 -19.04 -8.45 -0.85
CA GLU A 525 -17.88 -9.33 -0.74
C GLU A 525 -17.02 -9.42 -2.00
N ASP A 526 -17.60 -9.17 -3.18
CA ASP A 526 -16.90 -9.16 -4.46
C ASP A 526 -16.13 -7.85 -4.71
N TYR A 527 -16.26 -6.86 -3.83
CA TYR A 527 -15.59 -5.56 -3.93
C TYR A 527 -14.54 -5.35 -2.85
N GLN A 528 -13.62 -4.44 -3.16
CA GLN A 528 -12.53 -4.02 -2.31
C GLN A 528 -12.29 -2.52 -2.49
N LEU A 529 -11.74 -1.89 -1.46
CA LEU A 529 -11.29 -0.51 -1.51
C LEU A 529 -9.77 -0.47 -1.69
N LEU A 530 -9.30 0.32 -2.64
CA LEU A 530 -7.89 0.56 -2.89
C LEU A 530 -7.57 2.02 -2.59
N PHE A 531 -6.57 2.23 -1.75
CA PHE A 531 -5.99 3.54 -1.50
C PHE A 531 -4.59 3.54 -2.07
N LEU A 532 -4.35 4.40 -3.06
CA LEU A 532 -3.04 4.57 -3.67
C LEU A 532 -2.52 5.97 -3.32
N ALA A 533 -1.24 6.06 -2.95
CA ALA A 533 -0.62 7.34 -2.61
C ALA A 533 -0.78 8.36 -3.75
N GLY A 534 -1.28 9.55 -3.43
CA GLY A 534 -1.51 10.63 -4.39
C GLY A 534 -2.69 10.43 -5.35
N GLN A 535 -3.51 9.39 -5.17
CA GLN A 535 -4.69 9.13 -6.00
C GLN A 535 -5.97 9.11 -5.16
N ARG A 536 -7.11 9.31 -5.84
CA ARG A 536 -8.43 9.14 -5.23
C ARG A 536 -8.69 7.66 -4.95
N PRO A 537 -9.43 7.32 -3.88
CA PRO A 537 -9.74 5.92 -3.54
C PRO A 537 -10.52 5.24 -4.67
N ILE A 538 -10.30 3.95 -4.86
CA ILE A 538 -10.90 3.16 -5.93
C ILE A 538 -11.74 2.04 -5.32
N VAL A 539 -12.98 1.88 -5.80
CA VAL A 539 -13.77 0.66 -5.55
C VAL A 539 -13.48 -0.31 -6.68
N ALA A 540 -12.70 -1.35 -6.41
CA ALA A 540 -12.35 -2.37 -7.39
C ALA A 540 -13.09 -3.68 -7.10
N ALA A 541 -13.26 -4.52 -8.13
CA ALA A 541 -13.68 -5.90 -7.95
C ALA A 541 -12.48 -6.77 -7.52
N LYS A 542 -12.76 -7.76 -6.68
CA LYS A 542 -11.80 -8.82 -6.32
C LYS A 542 -11.61 -9.77 -7.49
N LEU A 543 -10.39 -10.28 -7.63
CA LEU A 543 -10.08 -11.34 -8.59
C LEU A 543 -10.50 -12.69 -8.01
N LYS A 544 -10.71 -13.68 -8.87
CA LYS A 544 -10.96 -15.06 -8.45
C LYS A 544 -10.18 -16.02 -9.32
N TYR A 545 -9.00 -16.45 -8.88
CA TYR A 545 -8.09 -17.24 -9.74
C TYR A 545 -8.75 -18.50 -10.34
N TYR A 546 -9.70 -19.13 -9.64
CA TYR A 546 -10.38 -20.33 -10.12
C TYR A 546 -11.50 -20.06 -11.12
N ALA A 547 -12.05 -18.84 -11.16
CA ALA A 547 -13.19 -18.47 -12.01
C ALA A 547 -12.79 -17.54 -13.17
N ASP A 548 -11.74 -16.73 -12.99
CA ASP A 548 -11.28 -15.74 -13.95
C ASP A 548 -10.46 -16.42 -15.05
N ARG A 549 -10.83 -16.16 -16.32
CA ARG A 549 -10.30 -16.86 -17.50
C ARG A 549 -8.79 -16.71 -17.67
N GLU A 550 -8.21 -15.57 -17.29
CA GLU A 550 -6.77 -15.35 -17.45
C GLU A 550 -5.89 -16.30 -16.62
N PHE A 551 -6.42 -16.92 -15.56
CA PHE A 551 -5.67 -17.85 -14.72
C PHE A 551 -5.94 -19.32 -15.05
N ALA A 552 -6.84 -19.60 -16.01
CA ALA A 552 -7.19 -20.97 -16.40
C ALA A 552 -5.94 -21.76 -16.83
N GLY A 553 -5.77 -22.97 -16.27
CA GLY A 553 -4.62 -23.85 -16.53
C GLY A 553 -3.30 -23.42 -15.86
N ARG A 554 -3.29 -22.30 -15.13
CA ARG A 554 -2.10 -21.82 -14.43
C ARG A 554 -1.97 -22.34 -13.00
N PHE A 555 -3.02 -22.85 -12.39
CA PHE A 555 -3.00 -23.33 -11.00
C PHE A 555 -3.20 -24.84 -10.92
N ASP A 556 -2.76 -25.42 -9.81
CA ASP A 556 -3.07 -26.80 -9.42
C ASP A 556 -4.19 -26.83 -8.39
N LYS A 557 -4.92 -27.95 -8.33
CA LYS A 557 -6.01 -28.09 -7.35
C LYS A 557 -5.39 -28.22 -5.95
N ALA A 558 -5.93 -27.43 -5.02
CA ALA A 558 -5.43 -27.27 -3.65
C ALA A 558 -5.46 -28.56 -2.83
#